data_AF-A0A7Y6XD34-F1
#
_entry.id   AF-A0A7Y6XD34-F1
#
_cell.length_a   1.000
_cell.length_b   1.000
_cell.length_c   1.000
_cell.angle_alpha   90.00
_cell.angle_beta   90.00
_cell.angle_gamma   90.00
#
_symmetry.space_group_name_H-M   'P 1'
#
loop_
_entity.id
_entity.type
_entity.pdbx_description
1 polymer ?
#
loop_
_entity_poly.entity_id
_entity_poly.type
_entity_poly.pdbx_seq_one_letter_code
_entity_poly.pdbx_strand_id
1 'polypeptide(L)'
;MALRSPVPLLACGAVLAAVACSLNVDDLAGKVCTDNSECPAAYACTALGADGERTCEVIYPPHYTQADGGGVDAGPVPTYCKDIQPILAATCVSSCHGEDTSGSSQPSFRLDYYEPTGNGLPGARAKALRIRVRASDLKDMPPAGSPAPSAEERALIARWVTGGAPLCDAPADAGP
;
A
#
# COMPACT_ATOMS: atom_id res chain seq x y z
N MET A 1 56.23 -11.48 -55.55
CA MET A 1 55.26 -12.26 -54.75
C MET A 1 55.37 -11.77 -53.31
N ALA A 2 54.42 -10.97 -52.85
CA ALA A 2 54.48 -10.25 -51.57
C ALA A 2 53.91 -11.08 -50.41
N LEU A 3 54.61 -11.05 -49.27
CA LEU A 3 54.23 -11.67 -48.00
C LEU A 3 52.99 -10.98 -47.39
N ARG A 4 52.01 -11.79 -46.97
CA ARG A 4 50.81 -11.36 -46.24
C ARG A 4 51.10 -11.31 -44.73
N SER A 5 50.91 -10.16 -44.10
CA SER A 5 50.87 -10.01 -42.64
C SER A 5 49.43 -10.02 -42.11
N PRO A 6 49.15 -10.61 -40.93
CA PRO A 6 47.84 -10.60 -40.29
C PRO A 6 47.65 -9.35 -39.42
N VAL A 7 46.50 -8.67 -39.58
CA VAL A 7 46.09 -7.53 -38.74
C VAL A 7 45.31 -8.08 -37.53
N PRO A 8 45.65 -7.72 -36.27
CA PRO A 8 44.94 -8.19 -35.10
C PRO A 8 43.66 -7.37 -34.86
N LEU A 9 42.62 -8.07 -34.41
CA LEU A 9 41.37 -7.50 -33.90
C LEU A 9 41.65 -6.53 -32.74
N LEU A 10 41.22 -5.28 -32.88
CA LEU A 10 40.97 -4.39 -31.76
C LEU A 10 39.45 -4.21 -31.62
N ALA A 11 38.86 -4.94 -30.67
CA ALA A 11 37.49 -4.72 -30.24
C ALA A 11 37.43 -3.41 -29.45
N CYS A 12 36.88 -2.36 -30.07
CA CYS A 12 36.58 -1.10 -29.41
C CYS A 12 35.30 -1.29 -28.56
N GLY A 13 35.47 -1.64 -27.28
CA GLY A 13 34.37 -1.66 -26.32
C GLY A 13 33.89 -0.23 -26.06
N ALA A 14 32.75 0.15 -26.62
CA ALA A 14 32.08 1.39 -26.29
C ALA A 14 31.48 1.26 -24.87
N VAL A 15 32.14 1.86 -23.89
CA VAL A 15 31.58 2.05 -22.55
C VAL A 15 30.54 3.17 -22.64
N LEU A 16 29.27 2.79 -22.73
CA LEU A 16 28.13 3.68 -22.55
C LEU A 16 28.08 4.09 -21.06
N ALA A 17 28.69 5.22 -20.72
CA ALA A 17 28.45 5.88 -19.45
C ALA A 17 27.04 6.47 -19.49
N ALA A 18 26.09 5.81 -18.82
CA ALA A 18 24.79 6.40 -18.54
C ALA A 18 25.01 7.58 -17.58
N VAL A 19 24.92 8.80 -18.09
CA VAL A 19 24.84 10.00 -17.26
C VAL A 19 23.46 9.97 -16.60
N ALA A 20 23.39 9.46 -15.37
CA ALA A 20 22.21 9.62 -14.53
C ALA A 20 22.16 11.09 -14.11
N CYS A 21 21.15 11.84 -14.59
CA CYS A 21 20.85 13.16 -14.04
C CYS A 21 20.34 12.98 -12.61
N SER A 22 21.22 13.07 -11.62
CA SER A 22 20.82 13.35 -10.24
C SER A 22 20.31 14.79 -10.20
N LEU A 23 19.00 14.99 -10.30
CA LEU A 23 18.39 16.26 -9.89
C LEU A 23 18.46 16.30 -8.37
N ASN A 24 19.44 17.03 -7.82
CA ASN A 24 19.43 17.36 -6.41
C ASN A 24 18.30 18.34 -6.17
N VAL A 25 17.45 18.04 -5.19
CA VAL A 25 16.34 18.92 -4.77
C VAL A 25 16.90 20.28 -4.27
N ASP A 26 18.15 20.26 -3.80
CA ASP A 26 18.91 21.44 -3.34
C ASP A 26 19.30 22.41 -4.48
N ASP A 27 19.26 22.00 -5.76
CA ASP A 27 19.51 22.93 -6.89
C ASP A 27 18.24 23.73 -7.30
N LEU A 28 17.07 23.40 -6.72
CA LEU A 28 15.78 24.00 -7.06
C LEU A 28 15.20 24.86 -5.93
N ALA A 29 15.42 24.45 -4.67
CA ALA A 29 15.14 25.26 -3.49
C ALA A 29 16.18 26.37 -3.34
N GLY A 30 15.77 27.61 -3.06
CA GLY A 30 16.70 28.73 -2.90
C GLY A 30 17.03 29.51 -4.19
N LYS A 31 16.45 29.14 -5.35
CA LYS A 31 16.60 29.93 -6.58
C LYS A 31 15.88 31.27 -6.44
N VAL A 32 16.59 32.37 -6.69
CA VAL A 32 16.00 33.72 -6.69
C VAL A 32 14.87 33.81 -7.71
N CYS A 33 13.75 34.37 -7.28
CA CYS A 33 12.56 34.54 -8.10
C CYS A 33 11.91 35.88 -7.81
N THR A 34 11.11 36.37 -8.75
CA THR A 34 10.25 37.54 -8.55
C THR A 34 8.79 37.15 -8.39
N ASP A 35 8.35 36.09 -9.08
CA ASP A 35 7.01 35.51 -9.00
C ASP A 35 7.01 33.98 -9.22
N ASN A 36 5.84 33.36 -8.96
CA ASN A 36 5.68 31.90 -8.94
C ASN A 36 5.91 31.22 -10.31
N SER A 37 5.82 31.95 -11.42
CA SER A 37 6.05 31.37 -12.75
C SER A 37 7.52 31.02 -13.02
N GLU A 38 8.44 31.61 -12.24
CA GLU A 38 9.88 31.37 -12.32
C GLU A 38 10.32 30.12 -11.51
N CYS A 39 9.38 29.57 -10.74
CA CYS A 39 9.56 28.40 -9.89
C CYS A 39 8.96 27.14 -10.52
N PRO A 40 9.52 25.95 -10.26
CA PRO A 40 8.92 24.68 -10.65
C PRO A 40 7.51 24.49 -10.06
N ALA A 41 6.69 23.63 -10.67
CA ALA A 41 5.27 23.45 -10.33
C ALA A 41 4.95 23.11 -8.85
N ALA A 42 5.94 22.72 -8.05
CA ALA A 42 5.81 22.40 -6.63
C ALA A 42 6.40 23.49 -5.69
N TYR A 43 6.80 24.65 -6.22
CA TYR A 43 7.51 25.70 -5.49
C TYR A 43 6.79 27.04 -5.65
N ALA A 44 6.78 27.86 -4.59
CA ALA A 44 6.30 29.24 -4.61
C ALA A 44 7.48 30.20 -4.40
N CYS A 45 7.37 31.36 -5.00
CA CYS A 45 8.29 32.44 -4.79
C CYS A 45 7.99 33.15 -3.46
N THR A 46 8.80 32.92 -2.44
CA THR A 46 8.56 33.42 -1.08
C THR A 46 9.74 34.24 -0.55
N ALA A 47 9.45 35.30 0.22
CA ALA A 47 10.48 36.13 0.84
C ALA A 47 10.86 35.53 2.20
N LEU A 48 11.74 34.51 2.21
CA LEU A 48 12.26 33.92 3.45
C LEU A 48 13.71 34.35 3.75
N GLY A 49 14.37 35.08 2.84
CA GLY A 49 15.72 35.62 3.05
C GLY A 49 15.75 36.80 4.04
N ALA A 50 16.79 36.86 4.88
CA ALA A 50 17.01 37.91 5.89
C ALA A 50 17.26 39.32 5.29
N ASP A 51 17.39 39.40 3.98
CA ASP A 51 17.67 40.57 3.14
C ASP A 51 16.48 40.97 2.25
N GLY A 52 15.33 40.30 2.38
CA GLY A 52 14.15 40.55 1.54
C GLY A 52 14.23 39.93 0.15
N GLU A 53 15.25 39.10 -0.11
CA GLU A 53 15.34 38.30 -1.33
C GLU A 53 14.29 37.19 -1.34
N ARG A 54 13.65 37.01 -2.50
CA ARG A 54 12.62 35.99 -2.70
C ARG A 54 13.25 34.78 -3.36
N THR A 55 13.01 33.61 -2.79
CA THR A 55 13.50 32.33 -3.30
C THR A 55 12.35 31.37 -3.56
N CYS A 56 12.55 30.48 -4.53
CA CYS A 56 11.65 29.36 -4.79
C CYS A 56 11.75 28.38 -3.64
N GLU A 57 10.67 28.26 -2.87
CA GLU A 57 10.55 27.36 -1.73
C GLU A 57 9.44 26.34 -1.98
N VAL A 58 9.61 25.12 -1.49
CA VAL A 58 8.62 24.05 -1.67
C VAL A 58 7.29 24.46 -1.03
N ILE A 59 6.21 24.40 -1.80
CA ILE A 59 4.85 24.59 -1.25
C ILE A 59 4.46 23.30 -0.55
N TYR A 60 4.47 23.31 0.78
CA TYR A 60 3.84 22.28 1.58
C TYR A 60 2.65 22.86 2.35
N PRO A 61 1.45 22.24 2.27
CA PRO A 61 1.04 21.16 1.36
C PRO A 61 0.67 21.69 -0.05
N PRO A 62 0.72 20.85 -1.11
CA PRO A 62 0.25 21.23 -2.43
C PRO A 62 -1.21 21.72 -2.36
N HIS A 63 -1.58 22.62 -3.27
CA HIS A 63 -2.92 23.17 -3.35
C HIS A 63 -3.97 22.03 -3.38
N TYR A 64 -4.88 22.01 -2.41
CA TYR A 64 -5.97 21.03 -2.24
C TYR A 64 -6.90 20.85 -3.46
N THR A 65 -6.77 21.71 -4.47
CA THR A 65 -7.51 21.62 -5.74
C THR A 65 -6.83 20.71 -6.76
N GLN A 66 -5.58 20.31 -6.53
CA GLN A 66 -4.93 19.26 -7.30
C GLN A 66 -5.19 17.94 -6.58
N ALA A 67 -5.80 16.98 -7.28
CA ALA A 67 -5.98 15.65 -6.72
C ALA A 67 -4.60 15.07 -6.41
N ASP A 68 -4.25 15.03 -5.13
CA ASP A 68 -3.11 14.24 -4.66
C ASP A 68 -3.31 12.81 -5.15
N GLY A 69 -2.22 12.12 -5.52
CA GLY A 69 -2.27 10.71 -5.94
C GLY A 69 -2.74 9.74 -4.86
N GLY A 70 -3.24 10.24 -3.73
CA GLY A 70 -4.07 9.49 -2.81
C GLY A 70 -5.39 9.14 -3.50
N GLY A 71 -5.63 7.85 -3.70
CA GLY A 71 -6.92 7.38 -4.21
C GLY A 71 -8.07 7.94 -3.37
N VAL A 72 -9.28 7.92 -3.95
CA VAL A 72 -10.53 8.26 -3.26
C VAL A 72 -10.51 7.72 -1.84
N ASP A 73 -10.91 8.56 -0.86
CA ASP A 73 -11.06 8.13 0.53
C ASP A 73 -11.79 6.78 0.53
N ALA A 74 -11.09 5.74 1.00
CA ALA A 74 -11.56 4.37 0.90
C ALA A 74 -12.74 4.09 1.86
N GLY A 75 -13.19 5.13 2.57
CA GLY A 75 -14.27 5.12 3.52
C GLY A 75 -13.79 4.74 4.92
N PRO A 76 -14.72 4.72 5.89
CA PRO A 76 -14.39 4.41 7.28
C PRO A 76 -13.75 3.03 7.40
N VAL A 77 -12.91 2.86 8.43
CA VAL A 77 -12.35 1.57 8.80
C VAL A 77 -13.49 0.62 9.15
N PRO A 78 -13.65 -0.51 8.43
CA PRO A 78 -14.71 -1.48 8.73
C PRO A 78 -14.50 -2.11 10.11
N THR A 79 -15.57 -2.57 10.75
CA THR A 79 -15.49 -3.28 12.04
C THR A 79 -15.86 -4.75 11.90
N TYR A 80 -15.32 -5.59 12.79
CA TYR A 80 -15.60 -7.02 12.77
C TYR A 80 -17.11 -7.31 12.88
N CYS A 81 -17.79 -6.73 13.85
CA CYS A 81 -19.18 -7.08 14.17
C CYS A 81 -20.15 -6.74 13.03
N LYS A 82 -19.94 -5.62 12.35
CA LYS A 82 -20.85 -5.14 11.31
C LYS A 82 -20.46 -5.61 9.93
N ASP A 83 -19.17 -5.51 9.58
CA ASP A 83 -18.74 -5.59 8.20
C ASP A 83 -18.03 -6.91 7.89
N ILE A 84 -17.20 -7.43 8.80
CA ILE A 84 -16.31 -8.58 8.50
C ILE A 84 -16.89 -9.92 8.93
N GLN A 85 -17.57 -9.98 10.08
CA GLN A 85 -18.16 -11.22 10.58
C GLN A 85 -19.14 -11.84 9.59
N PRO A 86 -20.04 -11.07 8.92
CA PRO A 86 -20.93 -11.65 7.91
C PRO A 86 -20.17 -12.27 6.72
N ILE A 87 -19.09 -11.62 6.28
CA ILE A 87 -18.25 -12.13 5.18
C ILE A 87 -17.58 -13.45 5.60
N LEU A 88 -16.93 -13.46 6.78
CA LEU A 88 -16.26 -14.66 7.28
C LEU A 88 -17.25 -15.82 7.50
N ALA A 89 -18.43 -15.55 8.03
CA ALA A 89 -19.47 -16.55 8.21
C ALA A 89 -19.92 -17.17 6.86
N ALA A 90 -20.11 -16.34 5.83
CA ALA A 90 -20.58 -16.78 4.52
C ALA A 90 -19.53 -17.53 3.71
N THR A 91 -18.25 -17.17 3.83
CA THR A 91 -17.21 -17.66 2.91
C THR A 91 -16.16 -18.54 3.59
N CYS A 92 -15.91 -18.37 4.89
CA CYS A 92 -14.75 -18.98 5.56
C CYS A 92 -15.13 -20.04 6.60
N VAL A 93 -16.24 -19.85 7.32
CA VAL A 93 -16.58 -20.64 8.50
C VAL A 93 -17.00 -22.05 8.12
N SER A 94 -18.18 -22.22 7.50
CA SER A 94 -18.81 -23.51 7.12
C SER A 94 -18.23 -24.74 7.85
N SER A 95 -17.63 -25.69 7.12
CA SER A 95 -16.96 -26.88 7.65
C SER A 95 -15.44 -26.74 7.70
N CYS A 96 -14.91 -25.51 7.60
CA CYS A 96 -13.47 -25.26 7.41
C CYS A 96 -12.85 -24.53 8.61
N HIS A 97 -13.35 -23.34 8.94
CA HIS A 97 -12.78 -22.48 9.97
C HIS A 97 -13.81 -22.09 11.03
N GLY A 98 -14.79 -22.95 11.30
CA GLY A 98 -15.77 -22.81 12.37
C GLY A 98 -15.57 -23.83 13.49
N GLU A 99 -16.65 -24.12 14.22
CA GLU A 99 -16.70 -25.28 15.14
C GLU A 99 -16.41 -26.59 14.41
N ASP A 100 -17.02 -26.76 13.22
CA ASP A 100 -16.68 -27.84 12.31
C ASP A 100 -15.48 -27.44 11.44
N THR A 101 -14.42 -28.24 11.53
CA THR A 101 -13.19 -28.09 10.75
C THR A 101 -12.92 -29.31 9.86
N SER A 102 -13.91 -30.19 9.63
CA SER A 102 -13.77 -31.43 8.87
C SER A 102 -13.31 -31.22 7.42
N GLY A 103 -13.60 -30.06 6.84
CA GLY A 103 -13.17 -29.62 5.51
C GLY A 103 -11.83 -28.87 5.49
N SER A 104 -11.15 -28.71 6.63
CA SER A 104 -9.92 -27.95 6.76
C SER A 104 -8.75 -28.79 7.23
N SER A 105 -7.60 -28.59 6.60
CA SER A 105 -6.31 -29.10 7.08
C SER A 105 -5.69 -28.24 8.18
N GLN A 106 -6.39 -27.20 8.64
CA GLN A 106 -5.92 -26.22 9.62
C GLN A 106 -6.95 -26.00 10.74
N PRO A 107 -7.11 -26.96 11.66
CA PRO A 107 -8.09 -26.87 12.76
C PRO A 107 -7.60 -26.05 13.96
N SER A 108 -6.41 -25.42 13.87
CA SER A 108 -5.74 -24.75 14.99
C SER A 108 -6.24 -23.33 15.28
N PHE A 109 -7.31 -22.89 14.62
CA PHE A 109 -7.93 -21.58 14.80
C PHE A 109 -9.37 -21.60 14.29
N ARG A 110 -10.13 -20.59 14.68
CA ARG A 110 -11.53 -20.42 14.30
C ARG A 110 -11.81 -18.98 13.90
N LEU A 111 -12.75 -18.80 12.98
CA LEU A 111 -13.11 -17.52 12.38
C LEU A 111 -14.58 -17.15 12.60
N ASP A 112 -15.34 -17.98 13.30
CA ASP A 112 -16.73 -17.72 13.68
C ASP A 112 -16.86 -16.80 14.92
N TYR A 113 -15.74 -16.50 15.57
CA TYR A 113 -15.63 -15.50 16.63
C TYR A 113 -14.38 -14.63 16.47
N TYR A 114 -14.42 -13.46 17.10
CA TYR A 114 -13.32 -12.49 17.05
C TYR A 114 -12.12 -12.91 17.89
N GLU A 115 -12.36 -13.25 19.16
CA GLU A 115 -11.40 -13.76 20.14
C GLU A 115 -12.04 -14.90 20.93
N PRO A 116 -11.25 -15.88 21.41
CA PRO A 116 -11.79 -16.98 22.18
C PRO A 116 -12.26 -16.54 23.56
N THR A 117 -13.24 -17.28 24.10
CA THR A 117 -13.53 -17.26 25.54
C THR A 117 -12.57 -18.20 26.27
N GLY A 118 -11.80 -17.69 27.23
CA GLY A 118 -10.83 -18.49 28.00
C GLY A 118 -9.70 -19.05 27.14
N ASN A 119 -9.31 -20.31 27.36
CA ASN A 119 -8.19 -20.97 26.66
C ASN A 119 -8.59 -21.53 25.28
N GLY A 120 -9.54 -20.89 24.59
CA GLY A 120 -10.02 -21.33 23.28
C GLY A 120 -9.00 -21.11 22.16
N LEU A 121 -9.33 -21.61 20.97
CA LEU A 121 -8.47 -21.45 19.80
C LEU A 121 -8.34 -19.97 19.39
N PRO A 122 -7.25 -19.58 18.71
CA PRO A 122 -7.15 -18.23 18.16
C PRO A 122 -8.34 -17.87 17.27
N GLY A 123 -8.94 -16.70 17.51
CA GLY A 123 -10.07 -16.16 16.74
C GLY A 123 -9.65 -15.33 15.53
N ALA A 124 -10.64 -14.70 14.89
CA ALA A 124 -10.43 -13.86 13.70
C ALA A 124 -9.42 -12.72 13.91
N ARG A 125 -9.38 -12.09 15.10
CA ARG A 125 -8.40 -11.02 15.38
C ARG A 125 -6.96 -11.51 15.27
N ALA A 126 -6.67 -12.64 15.93
CA ALA A 126 -5.34 -13.24 15.92
C ALA A 126 -4.92 -13.74 14.53
N LYS A 127 -5.88 -13.92 13.61
CA LYS A 127 -5.66 -14.37 12.24
C LYS A 127 -5.89 -13.29 11.20
N ALA A 128 -6.14 -12.03 11.58
CA ALA A 128 -6.48 -10.93 10.68
C ALA A 128 -5.53 -10.82 9.47
N LEU A 129 -4.21 -10.77 9.71
CA LEU A 129 -3.21 -10.74 8.63
C LEU A 129 -3.28 -11.97 7.73
N ARG A 130 -3.46 -13.17 8.30
CA ARG A 130 -3.59 -14.39 7.52
C ARG A 130 -4.85 -14.37 6.67
N ILE A 131 -5.97 -13.89 7.21
CA ILE A 131 -7.23 -13.74 6.47
C ILE A 131 -7.00 -12.83 5.26
N ARG A 132 -6.41 -11.64 5.44
CA ARG A 132 -6.08 -10.74 4.32
C ARG A 132 -5.18 -11.43 3.28
N VAL A 133 -4.10 -12.06 3.70
CA VAL A 133 -3.16 -12.67 2.74
C VAL A 133 -3.84 -13.75 1.90
N ARG A 134 -4.63 -14.63 2.53
CA ARG A 134 -5.25 -15.77 1.83
C ARG A 134 -6.50 -15.36 1.04
N ALA A 135 -7.30 -14.43 1.59
CA ALA A 135 -8.56 -14.02 1.00
C ALA A 135 -8.46 -12.77 0.11
N SER A 136 -7.46 -11.89 0.24
CA SER A 136 -7.36 -10.67 -0.58
C SER A 136 -6.15 -10.69 -1.50
N ASP A 137 -4.98 -11.07 -0.98
CA ASP A 137 -3.72 -10.97 -1.73
C ASP A 137 -3.50 -12.18 -2.65
N LEU A 138 -3.50 -13.39 -2.10
CA LEU A 138 -3.31 -14.65 -2.84
C LEU A 138 -4.60 -15.18 -3.46
N LYS A 139 -5.75 -14.84 -2.86
CA LYS A 139 -7.09 -15.29 -3.28
C LYS A 139 -7.20 -16.82 -3.41
N ASP A 140 -6.46 -17.53 -2.58
CA ASP A 140 -6.38 -18.99 -2.54
C ASP A 140 -7.23 -19.60 -1.43
N MET A 141 -7.85 -18.75 -0.60
CA MET A 141 -8.95 -19.10 0.28
C MET A 141 -10.15 -18.19 0.02
N PRO A 142 -11.38 -18.74 0.02
CA PRO A 142 -11.70 -20.16 0.18
C PRO A 142 -11.23 -21.02 -1.01
N PRO A 143 -11.11 -22.36 -0.87
CA PRO A 143 -10.72 -23.23 -1.97
C PRO A 143 -11.66 -23.10 -3.17
N ALA A 144 -11.14 -23.39 -4.37
CA ALA A 144 -11.96 -23.37 -5.58
C ALA A 144 -13.21 -24.27 -5.43
N GLY A 145 -14.38 -23.73 -5.81
CA GLY A 145 -15.67 -24.39 -5.65
C GLY A 145 -16.42 -24.05 -4.35
N SER A 146 -15.79 -23.36 -3.40
CA SER A 146 -16.47 -22.79 -2.23
C SER A 146 -16.90 -21.34 -2.48
N PRO A 147 -17.96 -20.84 -1.80
CA PRO A 147 -18.35 -19.44 -1.85
C PRO A 147 -17.18 -18.54 -1.47
N ALA A 148 -16.80 -17.60 -2.33
CA ALA A 148 -15.63 -16.75 -2.15
C ALA A 148 -16.03 -15.28 -2.04
N PRO A 149 -15.29 -14.46 -1.27
CA PRO A 149 -15.61 -13.03 -1.15
C PRO A 149 -15.53 -12.31 -2.49
N SER A 150 -16.43 -11.33 -2.71
CA SER A 150 -16.41 -10.39 -3.83
C SER A 150 -15.18 -9.48 -3.79
N ALA A 151 -14.95 -8.68 -4.84
CA ALA A 151 -13.86 -7.70 -4.86
C ALA A 151 -14.04 -6.64 -3.75
N GLU A 152 -15.27 -6.19 -3.53
CA GLU A 152 -15.65 -5.20 -2.52
C GLU A 152 -15.47 -5.77 -1.11
N GLU A 153 -15.87 -7.02 -0.88
CA GLU A 153 -15.66 -7.72 0.40
C GLU A 153 -14.19 -7.92 0.71
N ARG A 154 -13.36 -8.25 -0.30
CA ARG A 154 -11.89 -8.31 -0.13
C ARG A 154 -11.28 -6.97 0.21
N ALA A 155 -11.82 -5.88 -0.33
CA ALA A 155 -11.40 -4.53 0.02
C ALA A 155 -11.79 -4.18 1.46
N LEU A 156 -12.97 -4.58 1.93
CA LEU A 156 -13.37 -4.44 3.34
C LEU A 156 -12.41 -5.19 4.27
N ILE A 157 -12.11 -6.46 3.96
CA ILE A 157 -11.14 -7.27 4.72
C ILE A 157 -9.79 -6.57 4.75
N ALA A 158 -9.28 -6.10 3.61
CA ALA A 158 -7.98 -5.44 3.55
C ALA A 158 -7.94 -4.17 4.41
N ARG A 159 -8.98 -3.33 4.36
CA ARG A 159 -9.07 -2.11 5.17
C ARG A 159 -9.21 -2.40 6.66
N TRP A 160 -10.04 -3.37 7.03
CA TRP A 160 -10.18 -3.80 8.43
C TRP A 160 -8.83 -4.22 9.02
N VAL A 161 -8.06 -5.03 8.29
CA VAL A 161 -6.73 -5.48 8.74
C VAL A 161 -5.75 -4.30 8.83
N THR A 162 -5.72 -3.41 7.84
CA THR A 162 -4.87 -2.21 7.86
C THR A 162 -5.22 -1.29 9.03
N GLY A 163 -6.51 -1.15 9.35
CA GLY A 163 -7.02 -0.35 10.47
C GLY A 163 -6.89 -1.01 11.85
N GLY A 164 -6.09 -2.08 11.98
CA GLY A 164 -5.84 -2.74 13.27
C GLY A 164 -6.90 -3.77 13.69
N ALA A 165 -7.75 -4.18 12.74
CA ALA A 165 -8.78 -5.20 12.91
C ALA A 165 -9.77 -4.92 14.06
N PRO A 166 -10.45 -3.76 14.12
CA PRO A 166 -11.32 -3.41 15.24
C PRO A 166 -12.55 -4.32 15.38
N LEU A 167 -13.06 -4.45 16.62
CA LEU A 167 -14.18 -5.34 16.97
C LEU A 167 -15.55 -4.78 16.52
N CYS A 168 -16.20 -3.89 17.27
CA CYS A 168 -17.55 -3.39 16.92
C CYS A 168 -17.56 -1.88 16.71
N ASP A 169 -16.86 -1.13 17.56
CA ASP A 169 -16.79 0.33 17.55
C ASP A 169 -15.32 0.77 17.48
N ALA A 170 -14.77 0.91 16.28
CA ALA A 170 -13.60 1.77 16.12
C ALA A 170 -14.08 3.23 16.07
N PRO A 171 -13.43 4.17 16.76
CA PRO A 171 -13.58 5.57 16.43
C PRO A 171 -13.32 5.74 14.93
N ALA A 172 -14.22 6.41 14.21
CA ALA A 172 -14.12 6.62 12.76
C ALA A 172 -12.86 7.43 12.35
N ASP A 173 -12.10 7.92 13.33
CA ASP A 173 -11.04 8.90 13.15
C ASP A 173 -9.71 8.32 13.65
N ALA A 174 -9.14 7.40 12.88
CA ALA A 174 -7.71 7.10 12.93
C ALA A 174 -7.11 7.33 11.54
N GLY A 175 -7.32 8.54 11.02
CA GLY A 175 -6.47 9.10 9.96
C GLY A 175 -5.11 9.54 10.54
N PRO A 176 -4.07 9.62 9.70
CA PRO A 176 -2.67 9.80 10.11
C PRO A 176 -2.39 11.05 10.93
#